data_AF-A0A7X3MRF6-F1
#
_entry.id   AF-A0A7X3MRF6-F1
#
_cell.length_a   1.000
_cell.length_b   1.000
_cell.length_c   1.000
_cell.angle_alpha   90.00
_cell.angle_beta   90.00
_cell.angle_gamma   90.00
#
_symmetry.space_group_name_H-M   'P 1'
#
loop_
_entity.id
_entity.type
_entity.pdbx_description
1 polymer ?
#
loop_
_entity_poly.entity_id
_entity_poly.type
_entity_poly.pdbx_seq_one_letter_code
_entity_poly.pdbx_strand_id
1 'polypeptide(L)'
;MRERLKKVDRLVNVQRQLHRNAELQLVSLEHREAELKTAQEELLQAMGDTDALHGLFVDVIAKRVKMLALEEAKTRAAIVDQRAVTVAKALQVKRSEKLFSRVKEDVRQSQEKTDLNAILEAIVGRGSTSLP
;
A
#
# COMPACT_ATOMS: atom_id res chain seq x y z
N MET A 1 15.91 -6.48 23.75
CA MET A 1 15.41 -5.27 23.05
C MET A 1 15.82 -5.19 21.58
N ARG A 2 17.09 -5.45 21.20
CA ARG A 2 17.53 -5.45 19.78
C ARG A 2 16.75 -6.41 18.86
N GLU A 3 16.43 -7.61 19.33
CA GLU A 3 15.60 -8.57 18.56
C GLU A 3 14.17 -8.08 18.33
N ARG A 4 13.60 -7.34 19.29
CA ARG A 4 12.28 -6.70 19.14
C ARG A 4 12.33 -5.62 18.05
N LEU A 5 13.40 -4.83 17.99
CA LEU A 5 13.61 -3.85 16.93
C LEU A 5 13.66 -4.50 15.54
N LYS A 6 14.43 -5.59 15.38
CA LYS A 6 14.49 -6.35 14.12
C LYS A 6 13.13 -6.91 13.70
N LYS A 7 12.31 -7.38 14.65
CA LYS A 7 10.96 -7.89 14.35
C LYS A 7 10.04 -6.76 13.88
N VAL A 8 10.10 -5.60 14.52
CA VAL A 8 9.28 -4.43 14.14
C VAL A 8 9.73 -3.87 12.79
N ASP A 9 11.03 -3.85 12.49
CA ASP A 9 11.54 -3.48 11.17
C ASP A 9 10.96 -4.36 10.05
N ARG A 10 10.99 -5.69 10.25
CA ARG A 10 10.36 -6.64 9.32
C ARG A 10 8.87 -6.37 9.15
N LEU A 11 8.15 -6.07 10.24
CA LEU A 11 6.73 -5.71 10.18
C LEU A 11 6.52 -4.46 9.32
N VAL A 12 7.32 -3.41 9.49
CA VAL A 12 7.24 -2.20 8.66
C VAL A 12 7.44 -2.54 7.18
N ASN A 13 8.43 -3.38 6.86
CA ASN A 13 8.71 -3.79 5.49
C ASN A 13 7.53 -4.56 4.88
N VAL A 14 6.93 -5.49 5.61
CA VAL A 14 5.71 -6.20 5.17
C VAL A 14 4.55 -5.24 4.93
N GLN A 15 4.31 -4.30 5.85
CA GLN A 15 3.22 -3.32 5.69
C GLN A 15 3.43 -2.43 4.46
N ARG A 16 4.67 -2.02 4.18
CA ARG A 16 5.02 -1.26 2.97
C ARG A 16 4.77 -2.06 1.69
N GLN A 17 5.11 -3.35 1.68
CA GLN A 17 4.83 -4.24 0.55
C GLN A 17 3.32 -4.42 0.33
N LEU A 18 2.54 -4.59 1.40
CA LEU A 18 1.09 -4.70 1.31
C LEU A 18 0.44 -3.40 0.79
N HIS A 19 0.93 -2.24 1.23
CA HIS A 19 0.49 -0.96 0.69
C HIS A 19 0.79 -0.84 -0.80
N ARG A 20 2.02 -1.14 -1.21
CA ARG A 20 2.42 -1.08 -2.63
C ARG A 20 1.60 -2.04 -3.50
N ASN A 21 1.27 -3.21 -2.99
CA ASN A 21 0.40 -4.15 -3.70
C ASN A 21 -1.01 -3.56 -3.88
N ALA A 22 -1.58 -2.96 -2.83
CA ALA A 22 -2.89 -2.32 -2.90
C ALA A 22 -2.92 -1.13 -3.89
N GLU A 23 -1.83 -0.35 -3.97
CA GLU A 23 -1.64 0.71 -4.97
C GLU A 23 -1.62 0.16 -6.39
N LEU A 24 -0.86 -0.92 -6.64
CA LEU A 24 -0.80 -1.55 -7.97
C LEU A 24 -2.16 -2.10 -8.41
N GLN A 25 -2.90 -2.71 -7.49
CA GLN A 25 -4.27 -3.18 -7.75
C GLN A 25 -5.20 -2.02 -8.12
N LEU A 26 -5.10 -0.89 -7.40
CA LEU A 26 -5.89 0.30 -7.70
C LEU A 26 -5.57 0.84 -9.11
N VAL A 27 -4.29 0.99 -9.45
CA VAL A 27 -3.87 1.44 -10.79
C VAL A 27 -4.37 0.49 -11.88
N SER A 28 -4.33 -0.83 -11.64
CA SER A 28 -4.86 -1.81 -12.59
C SER A 28 -6.35 -1.66 -12.82
N LEU A 29 -7.13 -1.35 -11.77
CA LEU A 29 -8.57 -1.12 -11.89
C LEU A 29 -8.87 0.19 -12.63
N GLU A 30 -8.13 1.26 -12.35
CA GLU A 30 -8.27 2.55 -13.04
C GLU A 30 -7.91 2.43 -14.53
N HIS A 31 -6.87 1.66 -14.86
CA HIS A 31 -6.53 1.34 -16.25
C HIS A 31 -7.68 0.58 -16.94
N ARG A 32 -8.25 -0.42 -16.26
CA ARG A 32 -9.37 -1.19 -16.79
C ARG A 32 -10.62 -0.34 -17.02
N GLU A 33 -10.92 0.60 -16.12
CA GLU A 33 -12.01 1.55 -16.31
C GLU A 33 -11.79 2.42 -17.55
N ALA A 34 -10.56 2.91 -17.76
CA ALA A 34 -10.21 3.70 -18.93
C ALA A 34 -10.38 2.90 -20.24
N GLU A 35 -9.87 1.67 -20.29
CA GLU A 35 -10.07 0.76 -21.44
C GLU A 35 -11.55 0.54 -21.76
N LEU A 36 -12.38 0.33 -20.73
CA LEU A 36 -13.81 0.11 -20.91
C LEU A 36 -14.54 1.36 -21.42
N LYS A 37 -14.11 2.56 -21.02
CA LYS A 37 -14.64 3.81 -21.58
C LYS A 37 -14.25 3.98 -23.04
N THR A 38 -12.97 3.80 -23.36
CA THR A 38 -12.49 3.87 -24.75
C THR A 38 -13.20 2.87 -25.65
N ALA A 39 -13.37 1.62 -25.22
CA ALA A 39 -14.09 0.62 -25.99
C ALA A 39 -15.58 0.96 -26.21
N GLN A 40 -16.22 1.64 -25.25
CA GLN A 40 -17.59 2.14 -25.42
C GLN A 40 -17.64 3.28 -26.44
N GLU A 41 -16.71 4.23 -26.37
CA GLU A 41 -16.61 5.36 -27.29
C GLU A 41 -16.34 4.89 -28.73
N GLU A 42 -15.40 3.97 -28.92
CA GLU A 42 -15.08 3.38 -30.23
C GLU A 42 -16.30 2.68 -30.86
N LEU A 43 -17.08 1.93 -30.07
CA LEU A 43 -18.29 1.27 -30.57
C LEU A 43 -19.40 2.26 -30.93
N LEU A 44 -19.54 3.34 -30.16
CA LEU A 44 -20.52 4.39 -30.45
C LEU A 44 -20.12 5.19 -31.69
N GLN A 45 -18.82 5.46 -31.89
CA GLN A 45 -18.28 6.10 -33.11
C GLN A 45 -18.50 5.21 -34.34
N ALA A 46 -18.16 3.93 -34.26
CA ALA A 46 -18.41 2.98 -35.35
C ALA A 46 -19.90 2.88 -35.73
N MET A 47 -20.80 3.09 -34.76
CA MET A 47 -22.24 3.18 -35.00
C MET A 47 -22.68 4.49 -35.67
N GLY A 48 -21.90 5.57 -35.59
CA GLY A 48 -22.21 6.84 -36.25
C GLY A 48 -21.79 6.91 -37.73
N ASP A 49 -20.80 6.11 -38.15
CA ASP A 49 -20.12 6.27 -39.44
C ASP A 49 -20.61 5.32 -40.57
N THR A 50 -21.58 4.42 -40.32
CA THR A 50 -21.87 3.28 -41.24
C THR A 50 -23.27 3.30 -41.89
N ASP A 51 -23.48 4.18 -42.87
CA ASP A 51 -24.78 4.53 -43.47
C ASP A 51 -25.59 3.41 -44.18
N ALA A 52 -25.04 2.22 -44.44
CA ALA A 52 -25.71 1.19 -45.27
C ALA A 52 -26.08 -0.13 -44.55
N LEU A 53 -25.52 -0.42 -43.37
CA LEU A 53 -25.71 -1.69 -42.64
C LEU A 53 -26.37 -1.53 -41.26
N HIS A 54 -26.79 -0.31 -40.90
CA HIS A 54 -27.24 0.07 -39.55
C HIS A 54 -28.34 -0.83 -38.97
N GLY A 55 -29.39 -1.18 -39.72
CA GLY A 55 -30.51 -1.95 -39.17
C GLY A 55 -30.12 -3.34 -38.64
N LEU A 56 -29.11 -4.01 -39.23
CA LEU A 56 -28.77 -5.39 -38.89
C LEU A 56 -27.84 -5.51 -37.68
N PHE A 57 -26.99 -4.51 -37.45
CA PHE A 57 -25.95 -4.56 -36.41
C PHE A 57 -26.21 -3.66 -35.20
N VAL A 58 -27.18 -2.74 -35.28
CA VAL A 58 -27.55 -1.85 -34.16
C VAL A 58 -27.88 -2.62 -32.89
N ASP A 59 -28.68 -3.70 -32.98
CA ASP A 59 -29.03 -4.51 -31.82
C ASP A 59 -27.83 -5.20 -31.18
N VAL A 60 -26.87 -5.64 -31.99
CA VAL A 60 -25.64 -6.31 -31.52
C VAL A 60 -24.72 -5.31 -30.85
N ILE A 61 -24.51 -4.14 -31.47
CA ILE A 61 -23.68 -3.06 -30.92
C ILE A 61 -24.31 -2.52 -29.64
N ALA A 62 -25.61 -2.26 -29.61
CA ALA A 62 -26.33 -1.79 -28.42
C ALA A 62 -26.20 -2.78 -27.24
N LYS A 63 -26.34 -4.09 -27.50
CA LYS A 63 -26.09 -5.13 -26.49
C LYS A 63 -24.65 -5.11 -26.00
N ARG A 64 -23.68 -4.93 -26.90
CA ARG A 64 -22.25 -4.88 -26.53
C ARG A 64 -21.92 -3.66 -25.67
N VAL A 65 -22.39 -2.47 -26.06
CA VAL A 65 -22.23 -1.23 -25.29
C VAL A 65 -22.86 -1.38 -23.91
N LYS A 66 -24.08 -1.94 -23.82
CA LYS A 66 -24.72 -2.22 -22.53
C LYS A 66 -23.89 -3.15 -21.64
N MET A 67 -23.29 -4.20 -22.20
CA MET A 67 -22.42 -5.10 -21.43
C MET A 67 -21.16 -4.38 -20.93
N LEU A 68 -20.52 -3.57 -21.77
CA LEU A 68 -19.34 -2.79 -21.37
C LEU A 68 -19.68 -1.77 -20.28
N ALA A 69 -20.82 -1.07 -20.39
CA ALA A 69 -21.28 -0.14 -19.36
C ALA A 69 -21.54 -0.83 -18.01
N LEU A 70 -22.08 -2.05 -18.02
CA LEU A 70 -22.26 -2.85 -16.80
C LEU A 70 -20.93 -3.29 -16.20
N GLU A 71 -19.95 -3.66 -17.03
CA GLU A 71 -18.59 -4.01 -16.58
C GLU A 71 -17.86 -2.80 -16.02
N GLU A 72 -18.03 -1.63 -16.64
CA GLU A 72 -17.48 -0.37 -16.18
C GLU A 72 -18.06 0.02 -14.82
N ALA A 73 -19.39 -0.08 -14.65
CA ALA A 73 -20.03 0.21 -13.36
C ALA A 73 -19.50 -0.69 -12.23
N LYS A 74 -19.29 -1.99 -12.52
CA LYS A 74 -18.66 -2.92 -11.57
C LYS A 74 -17.22 -2.53 -11.26
N THR A 75 -16.44 -2.19 -12.28
CA THR A 75 -15.04 -1.75 -12.12
C THR A 75 -14.96 -0.47 -11.28
N ARG A 76 -15.83 0.51 -11.52
CA ARG A 76 -15.90 1.75 -10.72
C ARG A 76 -16.23 1.47 -9.25
N ALA A 77 -17.17 0.57 -8.97
CA ALA A 77 -17.45 0.15 -7.60
C ALA A 77 -16.21 -0.49 -6.93
N ALA A 78 -15.52 -1.38 -7.64
CA ALA A 78 -14.28 -1.99 -7.17
C ALA A 78 -13.15 -0.96 -6.92
N ILE A 79 -13.05 0.10 -7.73
CA ILE A 79 -12.10 1.21 -7.51
C ILE A 79 -12.39 1.91 -6.19
N VAL A 80 -13.67 2.20 -5.89
CA VAL A 80 -14.06 2.85 -4.63
C VAL A 80 -13.65 1.99 -3.43
N ASP A 81 -13.96 0.69 -3.47
CA ASP A 81 -13.60 -0.24 -2.40
C ASP A 81 -12.07 -0.37 -2.26
N GLN A 82 -11.36 -0.50 -3.39
CA GLN A 82 -9.91 -0.62 -3.38
C GLN A 82 -9.22 0.65 -2.87
N ARG A 83 -9.75 1.85 -3.15
CA ARG A 83 -9.24 3.11 -2.58
C ARG A 83 -9.31 3.09 -1.06
N ALA A 84 -10.42 2.61 -0.48
CA ALA A 84 -10.55 2.49 0.96
C ALA A 84 -9.52 1.50 1.54
N VAL A 85 -9.27 0.38 0.86
CA VAL A 85 -8.23 -0.59 1.24
C VAL A 85 -6.83 0.04 1.20
N THR A 86 -6.48 0.74 0.11
CA THR A 86 -5.19 1.41 -0.03
C THR A 86 -4.94 2.43 1.08
N VAL A 87 -5.93 3.27 1.41
CA VAL A 87 -5.84 4.21 2.53
C VAL A 87 -5.66 3.48 3.87
N ALA A 88 -6.41 2.40 4.11
CA ALA A 88 -6.27 1.61 5.33
C ALA A 88 -4.85 1.01 5.46
N LYS A 89 -4.27 0.53 4.36
CA LYS A 89 -2.87 0.05 4.33
C LYS A 89 -1.85 1.17 4.56
N ALA A 90 -2.07 2.36 3.99
CA ALA A 90 -1.22 3.52 4.24
C ALA A 90 -1.19 3.87 5.74
N LEU A 91 -2.35 3.85 6.39
CA LEU A 91 -2.45 4.08 7.83
C LEU A 91 -1.75 2.99 8.65
N GLN A 92 -1.84 1.72 8.24
CA GLN A 92 -1.11 0.61 8.88
C GLN A 92 0.41 0.77 8.77
N VAL A 93 0.92 1.23 7.63
CA VAL A 93 2.34 1.60 7.48
C VAL A 93 2.72 2.68 8.47
N LYS A 94 1.96 3.79 8.55
CA LYS A 94 2.25 4.89 9.47
C LYS A 94 2.24 4.48 10.94
N ARG A 95 1.29 3.63 11.33
CA ARG A 95 1.25 3.07 12.70
C ARG A 95 2.48 2.22 13.00
N SER A 96 2.90 1.40 12.04
CA SER A 96 4.07 0.53 12.18
C SER A 96 5.38 1.31 12.22
N GLU A 97 5.51 2.36 11.40
CA GLU A 97 6.64 3.29 11.43
C GLU A 97 6.74 4.00 12.79
N LYS A 98 5.62 4.46 13.34
CA LYS A 98 5.57 5.07 14.68
C LYS A 98 6.01 4.10 15.77
N LEU A 99 5.58 2.84 15.70
CA LEU A 99 6.01 1.79 16.62
C LEU A 99 7.52 1.52 16.51
N PHE A 100 8.04 1.45 15.28
CA PHE A 100 9.46 1.27 15.03
C PHE A 100 10.30 2.37 15.68
N SER A 101 9.92 3.64 15.47
CA SER A 101 10.63 4.78 16.07
C SER A 101 10.64 4.72 17.60
N ARG A 102 9.53 4.33 18.23
CA ARG A 102 9.46 4.14 19.69
C ARG A 102 10.39 3.02 20.17
N VAL A 103 10.34 1.85 19.54
CA VAL A 103 11.18 0.71 19.93
C VAL A 103 12.66 1.00 19.69
N LYS A 104 12.99 1.75 18.64
CA LYS A 104 14.36 2.21 18.36
C LYS A 104 14.87 3.10 19.49
N GLU A 105 14.05 4.03 19.95
CA GLU A 105 14.36 4.91 21.07
C GLU A 105 14.54 4.14 22.38
N ASP A 106 13.65 3.18 22.68
CA ASP A 106 13.79 2.31 23.85
C ASP A 106 15.11 1.51 23.83
N VAL A 107 15.51 1.02 22.65
CA VAL A 107 16.79 0.32 22.48
C VAL A 107 17.97 1.25 22.73
N ARG A 108 17.92 2.49 22.21
CA ARG A 108 18.95 3.50 22.43
C ARG A 108 19.12 3.82 23.92
N GLN A 109 18.02 4.14 24.59
CA GLN A 109 18.04 4.45 26.03
C GLN A 109 18.51 3.26 26.88
N SER A 110 18.10 2.04 26.52
CA SER A 110 18.57 0.84 27.20
C SER A 110 20.07 0.61 27.00
N GLN A 111 20.62 0.95 25.82
CA GLN A 111 22.05 0.84 25.57
C GLN A 111 22.83 1.88 26.38
N GLU A 112 22.38 3.13 26.38
CA GLU A 112 23.01 4.22 27.13
C GLU A 112 23.07 3.94 28.63
N LYS A 113 22.02 3.37 29.21
CA LYS A 113 22.01 2.94 30.61
C LYS A 113 23.03 1.84 30.88
N THR A 114 23.12 0.85 29.99
CA THR A 114 24.12 -0.23 30.11
C THR A 114 25.54 0.32 30.02
N ASP A 115 25.80 1.21 29.06
CA ASP A 115 27.13 1.79 28.85
C ASP A 115 27.54 2.67 30.05
N LEU A 116 26.61 3.48 30.58
CA LEU A 116 26.86 4.28 31.79
C LEU A 116 27.19 3.40 33.01
N ASN A 117 26.42 2.33 33.22
CA ASN A 117 26.69 1.39 34.31
C ASN A 117 28.08 0.75 34.17
N ALA A 118 28.46 0.35 32.96
CA ALA A 118 29.79 -0.21 32.69
C ALA A 118 30.92 0.79 32.99
N ILE A 119 30.72 2.09 32.67
CA ILE A 119 31.68 3.15 33.01
C ILE A 119 31.77 3.33 34.53
N LEU A 120 30.64 3.37 35.23
CA LEU A 120 30.61 3.51 36.70
C LEU A 120 31.30 2.32 37.39
N GLU A 121 31.02 1.09 36.95
CA GLU A 121 31.69 -0.12 37.43
C GLU A 121 33.20 -0.06 37.20
N ALA A 122 33.66 0.41 36.04
CA ALA A 122 35.09 0.57 35.75
C ALA A 122 35.77 1.62 36.65
N ILE A 123 35.06 2.70 37.01
CA ILE A 123 35.57 3.74 37.91
C ILE A 123 35.68 3.19 39.35
N VAL A 124 34.62 2.54 39.85
CA VAL A 124 34.60 1.96 41.20
C VAL A 124 35.63 0.82 41.32
N GLY A 125 35.71 -0.05 40.31
CA GLY A 125 36.67 -1.16 40.28
C GLY A 125 38.13 -0.71 40.30
N ARG A 126 38.47 0.42 39.64
CA ARG A 126 39.81 1.02 39.70
C ARG A 126 40.15 1.60 41.08
N GLY A 127 39.15 2.14 41.80
CA GLY A 127 39.33 2.64 43.17
C GLY A 127 39.58 1.54 44.20
N SER A 128 39.07 0.32 43.97
CA SER A 128 39.30 -0.83 44.86
C SER A 128 40.64 -1.57 44.64
N THR A 129 41.34 -1.32 43.53
CA THR A 129 42.66 -1.93 43.23
C THR A 129 43.85 -1.08 43.67
N SER A 130 43.61 0.04 44.38
CA SER A 130 44.67 0.88 44.94
C SER A 130 44.51 1.05 46.44
N LEU A 131 44.66 -0.03 47.21
CA LEU A 131 44.96 0.02 48.63
C LEU A 131 45.96 -1.13 48.95
N PRO A 132 47.10 -0.85 49.62
CA PRO A 132 48.15 -1.81 49.94
C PRO A 132 47.74 -2.86 50.98
#